data_AF-A0A7Y0SIS5-F1
#
_entry.id   AF-A0A7Y0SIS5-F1
#
_cell.length_a   1.000
_cell.length_b   1.000
_cell.length_c   1.000
_cell.angle_alpha   90.00
_cell.angle_beta   90.00
_cell.angle_gamma   90.00
#
_symmetry.space_group_name_H-M   'P 1'
#
loop_
_entity.id
_entity.type
_entity.pdbx_description
1 polymer ?
#
loop_
_entity_poly.entity_id
_entity_poly.type
_entity_poly.pdbx_seq_one_letter_code
_entity_poly.pdbx_strand_id
1 'polypeptide(L)' 'AEIRQDGTLYRNQQEAVILRSDQDGKVRFTPSKAGRYLLIAGHTSPLSNDAMADEARSSIHLTFEVVLK' A
#
# COMPACT_ATOMS: atom_id res chain seq x y z
N ALA A 1 -3.29 3.52 0.18
CA ALA A 1 -2.29 2.44 0.31
C ALA A 1 -3.01 1.12 0.49
N GLU A 2 -2.41 0.01 0.09
CA GLU A 2 -2.91 -1.34 0.25
C GLU A 2 -1.90 -2.13 1.09
N ILE A 3 -2.37 -2.87 2.09
CA ILE A 3 -1.55 -3.82 2.83
C ILE A 3 -2.19 -5.21 2.81
N ARG A 4 -1.38 -6.24 2.62
CA ARG A 4 -1.84 -7.64 2.61
C ARG A 4 -0.82 -8.56 3.23
N GLN A 5 -1.29 -9.60 3.91
CA GLN A 5 -0.42 -10.70 4.33
C GLN A 5 0.05 -11.43 3.09
N ASP A 6 1.34 -11.74 3.03
CA ASP A 6 1.93 -12.48 1.92
C ASP A 6 1.50 -13.96 1.96
N GLY A 7 1.44 -14.60 0.79
CA GLY A 7 1.05 -16.02 0.68
C GLY A 7 -0.44 -16.29 0.47
N THR A 8 -1.29 -15.27 0.25
CA THR A 8 -2.66 -15.49 -0.23
C THR A 8 -2.62 -16.11 -1.64
N LEU A 9 -3.06 -17.37 -1.78
CA LEU A 9 -2.89 -18.19 -2.99
C LEU A 9 -3.52 -17.56 -4.27
N TYR A 10 -4.59 -16.76 -4.12
CA TYR A 10 -5.34 -16.23 -5.25
C TYR A 10 -5.52 -14.70 -5.18
N ARG A 11 -5.32 -14.01 -6.31
CA ARG A 11 -5.43 -12.54 -6.46
C ARG A 11 -6.82 -11.99 -6.08
N ASN A 12 -7.87 -12.79 -6.23
CA ASN A 12 -9.26 -12.44 -5.92
C ASN A 12 -9.66 -12.73 -4.45
N GLN A 13 -8.80 -13.37 -3.66
CA GLN A 13 -8.99 -13.67 -2.24
C GLN A 13 -7.94 -12.99 -1.36
N GLN A 14 -7.24 -11.98 -1.89
CA GLN A 14 -6.32 -11.21 -1.07
C GLN A 14 -7.18 -10.41 -0.09
N GLU A 15 -7.10 -10.75 1.21
CA GLU A 15 -7.65 -9.98 2.33
C GLU A 15 -6.90 -8.62 2.45
N ALA A 16 -6.84 -7.88 1.35
CA ALA A 16 -6.11 -6.65 1.22
C ALA A 16 -6.89 -5.56 1.96
N VAL A 17 -6.22 -4.92 2.91
CA VAL A 17 -6.76 -3.80 3.66
C VAL A 17 -6.37 -2.52 2.94
N ILE A 18 -7.39 -1.74 2.54
CA ILE A 18 -7.17 -0.42 1.96
C ILE A 18 -7.02 0.60 3.09
N LEU A 19 -5.83 1.19 3.18
CA LEU A 19 -5.50 2.23 4.15
C LEU A 19 -5.53 3.61 3.48
N ARG A 20 -6.13 4.59 4.16
CA ARG A 20 -6.04 6.00 3.80
C ARG A 20 -4.97 6.67 4.65
N SER A 21 -4.16 7.52 4.02
CA SER A 21 -3.19 8.34 4.76
C SER A 21 -3.91 9.46 5.49
N ASP A 22 -3.34 9.89 6.61
CA ASP A 22 -3.74 11.13 7.27
C ASP A 22 -3.20 12.36 6.53
N GLN A 23 -3.42 13.55 7.11
CA GLN A 23 -2.98 14.83 6.53
C GLN A 23 -1.46 14.96 6.42
N ASP A 24 -0.70 14.18 7.22
CA ASP A 24 0.77 14.13 7.16
C ASP A 24 1.27 13.07 6.16
N GLY A 25 0.37 12.37 5.46
CA GLY A 25 0.73 11.27 4.57
C GLY A 25 1.04 9.96 5.29
N LYS A 26 0.78 9.86 6.61
CA LYS A 26 1.08 8.65 7.38
C LYS A 26 -0.06 7.66 7.31
N VAL A 27 0.28 6.37 7.29
CA VAL A 27 -0.68 5.26 7.40
C VAL A 27 -0.48 4.53 8.72
N ARG A 28 -1.57 4.05 9.32
CA ARG A 28 -1.55 3.24 10.54
C ARG A 28 -2.26 1.92 10.28
N PHE A 29 -1.66 0.83 10.76
CA PHE A 29 -2.18 -0.52 10.62
C PHE A 29 -1.70 -1.35 11.80
N THR A 30 -2.59 -2.15 12.38
CA THR A 30 -2.27 -3.12 13.42
C THR A 30 -2.52 -4.52 12.86
N PRO A 31 -1.48 -5.36 12.68
CA PRO A 31 -1.66 -6.71 12.16
C PRO A 31 -2.37 -7.61 13.18
N SER A 32 -3.29 -8.44 12.71
CA SER A 32 -3.99 -9.45 13.52
C SER A 32 -3.31 -10.83 13.47
N LYS A 33 -2.38 -11.05 12.54
CA LYS A 33 -1.66 -12.31 12.34
C LYS A 33 -0.15 -12.03 12.26
N ALA A 34 0.66 -12.97 12.74
CA ALA A 34 2.09 -12.99 12.45
C ALA A 34 2.35 -13.39 11.00
N GLY A 35 3.53 -13.08 10.48
CA GLY A 35 3.96 -13.48 9.14
C GLY A 35 4.41 -12.30 8.30
N ARG A 36 4.74 -12.60 7.04
CA ARG A 36 5.19 -11.60 6.06
C ARG A 36 4.02 -10.77 5.53
N TYR A 37 4.23 -9.48 5.36
CA TYR A 37 3.26 -8.54 4.80
C TYR A 37 3.89 -7.75 3.66
N LEU A 38 3.05 -7.39 2.67
CA LEU A 38 3.36 -6.46 1.60
C LEU A 38 2.51 -5.20 1.75
N LEU A 39 3.16 -4.04 1.78
CA LEU A 39 2.55 -2.72 1.73
C LEU A 39 2.85 -2.07 0.38
N ILE A 40 1.81 -1.60 -0.30
CA ILE A 40 1.88 -0.79 -1.51
C ILE A 40 1.23 0.56 -1.23
N ALA A 41 2.04 1.61 -1.14
CA ALA A 41 1.56 2.98 -1.04
C ALA A 41 1.77 3.69 -2.39
N GLY A 42 0.76 4.41 -2.86
CA GLY A 42 0.85 5.18 -4.09
C GLY A 42 0.30 6.58 -3.87
N HIS A 43 0.93 7.56 -4.50
CA HIS A 43 0.43 8.91 -4.62
C HIS A 43 0.40 9.28 -6.10
N THR A 44 -0.73 9.84 -6.53
CA THR A 44 -0.95 10.30 -7.89
C THR A 44 -1.35 11.77 -7.82
N SER A 45 -0.72 12.60 -8.65
CA SER A 45 -1.00 14.01 -8.75
C SER A 45 -1.11 14.43 -10.22
N PRO A 46 -2.04 15.31 -10.58
CA PRO A 46 -2.13 15.84 -11.94
C PRO A 46 -0.87 16.64 -12.28
N LEU A 47 -0.44 16.56 -13.53
CA LEU A 47 0.62 17.41 -14.07
C LEU A 47 -0.01 18.57 -14.83
N SER A 48 0.38 19.79 -14.49
CA SER A 48 -0.04 20.97 -15.26
C SER A 48 0.99 21.26 -16.35
N ASN A 49 0.50 21.52 -17.56
CA ASN A 49 1.32 21.93 -18.72
C ASN A 49 2.38 20.89 -19.15
N ASP A 50 2.09 19.60 -18.96
CA ASP A 50 2.87 18.53 -19.56
C ASP A 50 2.18 18.05 -20.85
N ALA A 51 2.92 18.04 -21.96
CA ALA A 51 2.36 17.69 -23.28
C ALA A 51 2.22 16.18 -23.50
N MET A 52 2.86 15.36 -22.65
CA MET A 52 3.02 13.92 -22.85
C MET A 52 2.32 13.08 -21.78
N ALA A 53 1.94 13.66 -20.63
CA ALA A 53 1.28 12.95 -19.54
C ALA A 53 0.28 13.82 -18.76
N ASP A 54 -0.84 13.22 -18.34
CA ASP A 54 -1.86 13.89 -17.54
C ASP A 54 -1.54 13.88 -16.04
N GLU A 55 -0.83 12.85 -15.56
CA GLU A 55 -0.58 12.61 -14.14
C GLU A 55 0.81 12.04 -13.88
N ALA A 56 1.38 12.39 -12.74
CA ALA A 56 2.56 11.74 -12.18
C ALA A 56 2.14 10.78 -11.05
N ARG A 57 2.77 9.61 -11.01
CA ARG A 57 2.56 8.61 -9.97
C ARG A 57 3.87 8.20 -9.33
N SER A 58 3.89 8.18 -8.01
CA SER A 58 4.97 7.60 -7.21
C SER A 58 4.44 6.47 -6.34
N SER A 59 5.21 5.39 -6.19
CA SER A 59 4.82 4.25 -5.37
C SER A 59 5.97 3.69 -4.54
N ILE A 60 5.66 3.31 -3.31
CA ILE A 60 6.56 2.60 -2.39
C ILE A 60 6.00 1.19 -2.18
N HIS A 61 6.84 0.20 -2.43
CA HIS A 61 6.57 -1.21 -2.11
C HIS A 61 7.49 -1.63 -0.96
N LEU A 62 6.89 -2.06 0.15
CA LEU A 62 7.61 -2.48 1.35
C LEU A 62 7.14 -3.87 1.76
N THR A 63 8.09 -4.78 1.94
CA THR A 63 7.84 -6.09 2.53
C THR A 63 8.45 -6.12 3.91
N PHE A 64 7.71 -6.61 4.90
CA PHE A 64 8.19 -6.71 6.28
C PHE A 64 7.57 -7.93 7.00
N GLU A 65 8.23 -8.36 8.07
CA GLU A 65 7.77 -9.50 8.90
C GLU A 65 7.10 -8.98 10.18
N VAL A 66 5.93 -9.52 10.50
CA VAL A 66 5.22 -9.27 11.75
C VAL A 66 5.43 -10.44 12.70
N VAL A 67 5.89 -10.13 13.90
CA VAL A 67 5.94 -11.06 15.03
C VAL A 67 4.94 -10.58 16.08
N LEU A 68 3.98 -11.44 16.47
CA LEU A 68 3.04 -11.14 17.55
C LEU A 68 3.72 -11.37 18.90
N LYS A 69 3.38 -10.54 19.89
CA LYS A 69 3.83 -10.68 21.28
C LYS A 69 2.92 -11.63 22.05
#